data_AF-A0A7Z9VEQ6-F1
#
_entry.id   AF-A0A7Z9VEQ6-F1
#
_cell.length_a   1.000
_cell.length_b   1.000
_cell.length_c   1.000
_cell.angle_alpha   90.00
_cell.angle_beta   90.00
_cell.angle_gamma   90.00
#
_symmetry.space_group_name_H-M   'P 1'
#
loop_
_entity.id
_entity.type
_entity.pdbx_description
1 polymer ?
#
loop_
_entity_poly.entity_id
_entity_poly.type
_entity_poly.pdbx_seq_one_letter_code
_entity_poly.pdbx_strand_id
1 'polypeptide(L)'
;MKHIRPINQKARLIEERFAGIEDSVGPLAERIPFGCSTQLAPGWEVDSGGGTYGLCTPIERDLYDCYHSCYWPAQVPDALTNFADWSRSCGAPVQDWSSIDLVFP
;
A
#
# COMPACT_ATOMS: atom_id res chain seq x y z
N MET A 1 9.91 6.78 -22.25
CA MET A 1 8.98 7.04 -23.39
C MET A 1 9.73 7.25 -24.73
N LYS A 2 10.72 6.41 -25.06
CA LYS A 2 11.62 6.68 -26.21
C LYS A 2 10.95 6.55 -27.59
N HIS A 3 9.81 5.87 -27.67
CA HIS A 3 9.13 5.55 -28.93
C HIS A 3 7.66 6.02 -28.99
N ILE A 4 7.21 6.78 -27.99
CA ILE A 4 5.82 7.26 -27.90
C ILE A 4 5.88 8.78 -27.77
N ARG A 5 5.17 9.51 -28.64
CA ARG A 5 5.14 10.98 -28.63
C ARG A 5 3.91 11.48 -27.85
N PRO A 6 4.05 12.51 -27.01
CA PRO A 6 2.91 13.10 -26.31
C PRO A 6 1.97 13.82 -27.28
N ILE A 7 0.67 13.49 -27.22
CA ILE A 7 -0.34 14.06 -28.11
C ILE A 7 -1.01 15.31 -27.50
N ASN A 8 -1.20 15.34 -26.17
CA ASN A 8 -1.89 16.43 -25.47
C ASN A 8 -0.97 17.18 -24.48
N GLN A 9 -1.46 18.32 -23.95
CA GLN A 9 -0.70 19.16 -23.03
C GLN A 9 -0.31 18.42 -21.75
N LYS A 10 -1.22 17.62 -21.18
CA LYS A 10 -0.94 16.81 -19.98
C LYS A 10 0.22 15.84 -20.22
N ALA A 11 0.26 15.17 -21.36
CA ALA A 11 1.30 14.24 -21.72
C ALA A 11 2.67 14.94 -21.89
N ARG A 12 2.70 16.15 -22.45
CA ARG A 12 3.94 16.95 -22.53
C ARG A 12 4.46 17.35 -21.16
N LEU A 13 3.57 17.80 -20.26
CA LEU A 13 3.95 18.13 -18.88
C LEU A 13 4.49 16.92 -18.12
N ILE A 14 3.96 15.72 -18.38
CA ILE A 14 4.49 14.47 -17.84
C ILE A 14 5.90 14.23 -18.40
N GLU A 15 6.09 14.29 -19.72
CA GLU A 15 7.40 14.11 -20.35
C GLU A 15 8.45 15.09 -19.80
N GLU A 16 8.10 16.37 -19.64
CA GLU A 16 8.97 17.40 -19.04
C GLU A 16 9.32 17.08 -17.58
N ARG A 17 8.36 16.61 -16.78
CA ARG A 17 8.59 16.24 -15.37
C ARG A 17 9.59 15.08 -15.23
N PHE A 18 9.58 14.15 -16.17
CA PHE A 18 10.48 12.99 -16.18
C PHE A 18 11.75 13.22 -17.03
N ALA A 19 11.88 14.37 -17.70
CA ALA A 19 13.06 14.69 -18.50
C ALA A 19 14.29 14.84 -17.59
N GLY A 20 15.32 14.02 -17.84
CA GLY A 20 16.56 14.02 -17.07
C GLY A 20 16.53 13.16 -15.80
N ILE A 21 15.42 12.51 -15.48
CA ILE A 21 15.41 11.42 -14.50
C ILE A 21 15.99 10.19 -15.20
N GLU A 22 17.20 9.78 -14.81
CA GLU A 22 17.74 8.49 -15.24
C GLU A 22 16.94 7.35 -14.60
N ASP A 23 16.65 6.33 -15.39
CA ASP A 23 16.11 5.06 -14.89
C ASP A 23 17.17 4.41 -14.00
N SER A 24 17.17 4.77 -12.71
CA SER A 24 18.03 4.12 -11.72
C SER A 24 17.27 2.97 -11.07
N VAL A 25 17.80 1.76 -11.28
CA VAL A 25 17.35 0.57 -10.56
C VAL A 25 18.17 0.50 -9.27
N GLY A 26 17.55 0.84 -8.15
CA GLY A 26 18.14 0.72 -6.82
C GLY A 26 17.60 -0.52 -6.09
N PRO A 27 18.33 -1.07 -5.10
CA PRO A 27 17.81 -2.13 -4.26
C PRO A 27 16.59 -1.65 -3.47
N LEU A 28 15.51 -2.43 -3.50
CA LEU A 28 14.26 -2.09 -2.82
C LEU A 28 14.46 -1.90 -1.30
N ALA A 29 15.43 -2.62 -0.72
CA ALA A 29 15.79 -2.53 0.69
C ALA A 29 16.31 -1.14 1.12
N GLU A 30 16.77 -0.30 0.18
CA GLU A 30 17.15 1.09 0.50
C GLU A 30 15.93 2.00 0.70
N ARG A 31 14.76 1.58 0.21
CA ARG A 31 13.52 2.37 0.23
C ARG A 31 12.46 1.79 1.16
N ILE A 32 12.44 0.47 1.33
CA ILE A 32 11.46 -0.25 2.12
C ILE A 32 12.18 -1.01 3.25
N PRO A 33 11.93 -0.67 4.53
CA PRO A 33 12.54 -1.37 5.65
C PRO A 33 12.18 -2.85 5.72
N PHE A 34 13.06 -3.65 6.31
CA PHE A 34 12.74 -5.05 6.63
C PHE A 34 11.52 -5.13 7.55
N GLY A 35 10.61 -6.05 7.25
CA GLY A 35 9.34 -6.24 7.95
C GLY A 35 8.14 -5.55 7.28
N CYS A 36 8.37 -4.58 6.39
CA CYS A 36 7.31 -3.94 5.61
C CYS A 36 6.96 -4.74 4.35
N SER A 37 5.75 -4.51 3.82
CA SER A 37 5.33 -5.10 2.57
C SER A 37 6.08 -4.50 1.37
N THR A 38 6.44 -5.36 0.41
CA THR A 38 6.98 -4.96 -0.90
C THR A 38 5.96 -5.08 -2.03
N GLN A 39 4.73 -5.51 -1.70
CA GLN A 39 3.60 -5.55 -2.62
C GLN A 39 2.83 -4.22 -2.54
N LEU A 40 3.08 -3.32 -3.49
CA LEU A 40 2.61 -1.93 -3.44
C LEU A 40 1.37 -1.72 -4.31
N ALA A 41 0.18 -1.96 -3.75
CA ALA A 41 -1.10 -1.76 -4.43
C ALA A 41 -2.24 -1.29 -3.48
N PRO A 42 -2.21 -0.04 -2.98
CA PRO A 42 -1.15 0.95 -3.12
C PRO A 42 0.06 0.70 -2.20
N GLY A 43 -0.11 -0.12 -1.16
CA GLY A 43 0.89 -0.48 -0.14
C GLY A 43 0.25 -0.55 1.26
N TRP A 44 1.00 -0.98 2.28
CA TRP A 44 0.53 -1.00 3.68
C TRP A 44 1.29 0.01 4.55
N GLU A 45 2.62 -0.11 4.64
CA GLU A 45 3.45 0.87 5.36
C GLU A 45 3.89 2.04 4.49
N VAL A 46 4.17 1.77 3.21
CA VAL A 46 4.62 2.77 2.22
C VAL A 46 3.93 2.52 0.89
N ASP A 47 3.71 3.58 0.14
CA ASP A 47 3.18 3.54 -1.22
C ASP A 47 4.28 3.31 -2.27
N SER A 48 3.88 3.10 -3.52
CA SER A 48 4.80 2.98 -4.67
C SER A 48 5.69 4.21 -4.93
N GLY A 49 5.33 5.38 -4.38
CA GLY A 49 6.14 6.59 -4.41
C GLY A 49 7.19 6.65 -3.29
N GLY A 50 7.21 5.67 -2.37
CA GLY A 50 8.08 5.63 -1.19
C GLY A 50 7.60 6.53 -0.05
N GLY A 51 6.36 7.02 -0.11
CA GLY A 51 5.73 7.83 0.92
C GLY A 51 4.48 7.16 1.50
N THR A 52 3.58 7.94 2.05
CA THR A 52 2.28 7.45 2.58
C THR A 52 1.08 8.12 1.90
N TYR A 53 1.31 9.01 0.93
CA TYR A 53 0.28 9.84 0.33
C TYR A 53 -0.69 9.03 -0.56
N GLY A 54 -0.18 8.00 -1.22
CA GLY A 54 -0.95 7.08 -2.04
C GLY A 54 -1.67 5.99 -1.25
N LEU A 55 -1.44 5.89 0.06
CA LEU A 55 -2.13 4.95 0.92
C LEU A 55 -3.57 5.43 1.21
N CYS A 56 -4.41 4.52 1.67
CA CYS A 56 -5.73 4.84 2.15
C CYS A 56 -5.67 5.79 3.35
N THR A 57 -6.44 6.87 3.30
CA THR A 57 -6.49 7.89 4.35
C THR A 57 -7.93 8.06 4.88
N PRO A 58 -8.21 7.68 6.13
CA PRO A 58 -7.31 7.04 7.10
C PRO A 58 -7.14 5.53 6.79
N ILE A 59 -6.14 4.89 7.41
CA ILE A 59 -5.75 3.50 7.10
C ILE A 59 -6.85 2.47 7.45
N GLU A 60 -7.71 2.78 8.41
CA GLU A 60 -8.84 1.95 8.82
C GLU A 60 -9.84 1.71 7.68
N ARG A 61 -9.88 2.59 6.66
CA ARG A 61 -10.71 2.39 5.46
C ARG A 61 -10.22 1.26 4.56
N ASP A 62 -8.95 0.89 4.67
CA ASP A 62 -8.30 -0.18 3.91
C ASP A 62 -8.27 -1.50 4.66
N LEU A 63 -8.32 -1.43 5.99
CA LEU A 63 -8.07 -2.55 6.90
C LEU A 63 -8.90 -3.79 6.55
N TYR A 64 -10.19 -3.60 6.26
CA TYR A 64 -11.09 -4.72 5.96
C TYR A 64 -11.00 -5.23 4.54
N ASP A 65 -10.61 -4.39 3.58
CA ASP A 65 -10.31 -4.89 2.24
C ASP A 65 -9.08 -5.82 2.31
N CYS A 66 -8.04 -5.37 3.03
CA CYS A 66 -6.83 -6.14 3.28
C CYS A 66 -7.07 -7.44 4.05
N TYR A 67 -7.87 -7.37 5.12
CA TYR A 67 -8.24 -8.50 5.97
C TYR A 67 -9.07 -9.55 5.23
N HIS A 68 -10.13 -9.13 4.51
CA HIS A 68 -11.04 -10.05 3.86
C HIS A 68 -10.44 -10.73 2.63
N SER A 69 -9.52 -10.06 1.93
CA SER A 69 -8.89 -10.62 0.74
C SER A 69 -7.52 -11.25 1.00
N CYS A 70 -7.03 -11.27 2.25
CA CYS A 70 -5.68 -11.74 2.57
C CYS A 70 -4.61 -11.01 1.73
N TYR A 71 -4.72 -9.68 1.63
CA TYR A 71 -3.88 -8.91 0.69
C TYR A 71 -2.43 -8.73 1.19
N TRP A 72 -2.27 -8.47 2.48
CA TRP A 72 -0.96 -8.35 3.15
C TRP A 72 -0.89 -9.20 4.41
N PRO A 73 -0.91 -10.54 4.30
CA PRO A 73 -1.08 -11.45 5.44
C PRO A 73 0.07 -11.43 6.46
N ALA A 74 1.24 -10.90 6.08
CA ALA A 74 2.36 -10.74 7.01
C ALA A 74 2.19 -9.51 7.92
N GLN A 75 1.36 -8.55 7.51
CA GLN A 75 1.12 -7.29 8.23
C GLN A 75 -0.28 -7.23 8.85
N VAL A 76 -1.27 -7.72 8.13
CA VAL A 76 -2.69 -7.73 8.51
C VAL A 76 -3.12 -9.18 8.64
N PRO A 77 -3.73 -9.59 9.77
CA PRO A 77 -4.36 -10.90 9.89
C PRO A 77 -5.31 -11.17 8.72
N ASP A 78 -5.51 -12.42 8.32
CA ASP A 78 -6.36 -12.76 7.18
C ASP A 78 -7.64 -13.48 7.60
N ALA A 79 -8.77 -13.07 7.02
CA ALA A 79 -10.06 -13.69 7.26
C ALA A 79 -10.22 -15.05 6.56
N LEU A 80 -9.44 -15.29 5.51
CA LEU A 80 -9.63 -16.40 4.57
C LEU A 80 -9.11 -17.73 5.11
N THR A 81 -8.01 -17.72 5.88
CA THR A 81 -7.32 -18.95 6.26
C THR A 81 -7.01 -19.03 7.75
N ASN A 82 -6.45 -18.00 8.38
CA ASN A 82 -5.90 -18.12 9.74
C ASN A 82 -6.75 -17.43 10.82
N PHE A 83 -7.36 -16.29 10.51
CA PHE A 83 -7.93 -15.38 11.51
C PHE A 83 -9.34 -14.89 11.15
N ALA A 84 -10.23 -15.82 10.76
CA ALA A 84 -11.61 -15.54 10.35
C ALA A 84 -12.46 -14.72 11.36
N ASP A 85 -12.09 -14.75 12.64
CA ASP A 85 -12.83 -14.12 13.73
C ASP A 85 -12.14 -12.87 14.31
N TRP A 86 -11.00 -12.45 13.75
CA TRP A 86 -10.20 -11.33 14.26
C TRP A 86 -10.96 -10.00 14.31
N SER A 87 -11.86 -9.78 13.35
CA SER A 87 -12.68 -8.57 13.30
C SER A 87 -13.87 -8.57 14.28
N ARG A 88 -14.13 -9.65 15.05
CA ARG A 88 -15.35 -9.76 15.88
C ARG A 88 -15.54 -8.65 16.92
N SER A 89 -14.45 -8.10 17.46
CA SER A 89 -14.50 -7.02 18.44
C SER A 89 -14.73 -5.64 17.82
N CYS A 90 -14.57 -5.51 16.49
CA CYS A 90 -14.60 -4.26 15.75
C CYS A 90 -15.71 -4.30 14.70
N GLY A 91 -16.79 -3.53 14.87
CA GLY A 91 -17.88 -3.51 13.89
C GLY A 91 -17.58 -2.59 12.70
N ALA A 92 -16.92 -1.46 12.98
CA ALA A 92 -16.49 -0.50 11.97
C ALA A 92 -15.07 -0.01 12.29
N PRO A 93 -14.06 -0.31 11.46
CA PRO A 93 -12.66 0.08 11.73
C PRO A 93 -12.49 1.55 12.05
N VAL A 94 -13.14 2.43 11.29
CA VAL A 94 -13.03 3.88 11.48
C VAL A 94 -13.52 4.35 12.86
N GLN A 95 -14.37 3.57 13.54
CA GLN A 95 -14.94 3.91 14.85
C GLN A 95 -14.33 3.08 15.99
N ASP A 96 -14.12 1.78 15.74
CA ASP A 96 -13.81 0.79 16.77
C ASP A 96 -12.39 0.21 16.63
N TRP A 97 -11.48 0.82 15.86
CA TRP A 97 -10.14 0.26 15.59
C TRP A 97 -9.37 -0.13 16.86
N SER A 98 -9.57 0.58 17.97
CA SER A 98 -8.89 0.33 19.24
C SER A 98 -9.27 -0.99 19.92
N SER A 99 -10.36 -1.64 19.46
CA SER A 99 -10.80 -2.94 19.94
C SER A 99 -10.13 -4.12 19.24
N ILE A 100 -9.34 -3.85 18.19
CA ILE A 100 -8.62 -4.86 17.42
C ILE A 100 -7.33 -5.24 18.14
N ASP A 101 -7.07 -6.54 18.27
CA ASP A 101 -5.90 -7.08 18.99
C ASP A 101 -4.80 -7.57 18.04
N LEU A 102 -3.59 -7.76 18.55
CA LEU A 102 -2.49 -8.39 17.81
C LEU A 102 -2.68 -9.92 17.79
N VAL A 103 -2.14 -10.58 16.76
CA VAL A 103 -2.22 -12.05 16.62
C VAL A 103 -0.92 -12.78 16.97
N PHE A 104 0.16 -12.05 17.24
CA PHE A 104 1.45 -12.63 17.61
C PHE A 104 1.51 -12.89 19.13
N PRO A 105 1.84 -14.12 19.58
CA PRO A 105 1.85 -14.49 21.00
C PRO A 105 3.04 -13.95 21.79
#